data_AF-A0A9I9CCG5-F1
#
_entry.id   AF-A0A9I9CCG5-F1
#
_cell.length_a   1.000
_cell.length_b   1.000
_cell.length_c   1.000
_cell.angle_alpha   90.00
_cell.angle_beta   90.00
_cell.angle_gamma   90.00
#
_symmetry.space_group_name_H-M   'P 1'
#
loop_
_entity.id
_entity.type
_entity.pdbx_description
1 polymer ?
#
loop_
_entity_poly.entity_id
_entity_poly.type
_entity_poly.pdbx_seq_one_letter_code
_entity_poly.pdbx_strand_id
1 'polypeptide(L)'
;MVIADNHISQPRWCCSLDDGNGFFGNNNFDPQEWLQGLSLVAQRFRNKSTVVGMSLRNEIRGFMENANDWNKYITQGVTTIHNINSEVLVIVSGLNYDNDLRCLKEKPLNVGTLDNKLVFEVHLYSFSGDSESKFVKQPLNDICANIMNGFIDHAGFVMQGSNPFPLFVSEFGYDQREVNDAENRFMSCFTAHLALRDLDWALWAWQGSYYFREGQAEPGESFGVLDSNWTQVKNPNFAKKFQLLQTMLQGNYIN
;
A
#
# COMPACT_ATOMS: atom_id res chain seq x y z
N MET A 1 -1.40 8.50 14.76
CA MET A 1 -1.85 7.19 14.25
C MET A 1 -0.65 6.48 13.65
N VAL A 2 -0.51 5.18 13.86
CA VAL A 2 0.59 4.37 13.33
C VAL A 2 0.02 3.06 12.79
N ILE A 3 0.48 2.65 11.62
CA ILE A 3 0.29 1.32 11.05
C ILE A 3 1.64 0.61 11.13
N ALA A 4 1.68 -0.57 11.73
CA ALA A 4 2.88 -1.41 11.71
C ALA A 4 2.84 -2.30 10.48
N ASP A 5 3.81 -2.15 9.58
CA ASP A 5 3.90 -2.90 8.33
C ASP A 5 5.02 -3.94 8.36
N ASN A 6 4.75 -5.15 7.86
CA ASN A 6 5.76 -6.16 7.59
C ASN A 6 6.30 -5.96 6.17
N HIS A 7 7.24 -5.03 6.02
CA HIS A 7 7.66 -4.57 4.70
C HIS A 7 8.47 -5.60 3.89
N ILE A 8 9.45 -6.24 4.52
CA ILE A 8 10.27 -7.30 3.92
C ILE A 8 10.99 -8.05 5.04
N SER A 9 11.39 -9.30 4.81
CA SER A 9 12.01 -10.13 5.86
C SER A 9 13.49 -9.80 6.11
N GLN A 10 14.09 -8.91 5.31
CA GLN A 10 15.51 -8.57 5.37
C GLN A 10 15.71 -7.05 5.31
N PRO A 11 16.68 -6.48 6.05
CA PRO A 11 16.90 -5.03 6.09
C PRO A 11 17.61 -4.52 4.82
N ARG A 12 16.87 -4.48 3.71
CA ARG A 12 17.36 -4.04 2.39
C ARG A 12 16.26 -3.42 1.56
N TRP A 13 16.64 -2.85 0.42
CA TRP A 13 15.70 -2.35 -0.57
C TRP A 13 14.91 -3.50 -1.21
N CYS A 14 13.62 -3.26 -1.42
CA CYS A 14 12.71 -4.12 -2.16
C CYS A 14 12.31 -3.37 -3.46
N CYS A 15 11.65 -3.94 -4.45
CA CYS A 15 10.90 -5.18 -4.42
C CYS A 15 11.10 -5.93 -5.75
N SER A 16 12.33 -6.30 -6.11
CA SER A 16 12.56 -7.04 -7.37
C SER A 16 11.91 -8.43 -7.36
N LEU A 17 11.69 -9.02 -8.55
CA LEU A 17 11.13 -10.37 -8.69
C LEU A 17 12.05 -11.47 -8.14
N ASP A 18 13.35 -11.21 -8.08
CA ASP A 18 14.40 -12.16 -7.71
C ASP A 18 14.96 -11.94 -6.30
N ASP A 19 14.34 -11.06 -5.52
CA ASP A 19 14.76 -10.80 -4.15
C ASP A 19 14.43 -12.00 -3.21
N GLY A 20 13.57 -12.94 -3.63
CA GLY A 20 13.20 -14.10 -2.83
C GLY A 20 12.32 -13.77 -1.62
N ASN A 21 11.68 -12.61 -1.60
CA ASN A 21 10.71 -12.15 -0.61
C ASN A 21 9.28 -12.00 -1.15
N GLY A 22 9.08 -12.22 -2.46
CA GLY A 22 7.83 -11.90 -3.15
C GLY A 22 6.62 -12.73 -2.74
N PHE A 23 6.79 -14.04 -2.52
CA PHE A 23 5.68 -14.92 -2.17
C PHE A 23 6.01 -15.88 -1.03
N PHE A 24 4.97 -16.34 -0.33
CA PHE A 24 5.07 -17.31 0.75
C PHE A 24 5.87 -18.55 0.32
N GLY A 25 6.86 -18.93 1.13
CA GLY A 25 7.75 -20.06 0.87
C GLY A 25 8.94 -19.74 -0.05
N ASN A 26 9.11 -18.49 -0.51
CA ASN A 26 10.37 -18.09 -1.12
C ASN A 26 11.53 -18.13 -0.11
N ASN A 27 12.77 -18.17 -0.61
CA ASN A 27 13.98 -18.36 0.20
C ASN A 27 14.09 -17.44 1.42
N ASN A 28 13.53 -16.24 1.37
CA ASN A 28 13.58 -15.25 2.44
C ASN A 28 12.16 -14.92 2.97
N PHE A 29 11.15 -15.74 2.69
CA PHE A 29 9.78 -15.53 3.17
C PHE A 29 9.16 -16.84 3.63
N ASP A 30 9.63 -17.34 4.79
CA ASP A 30 9.04 -18.49 5.46
C ASP A 30 7.70 -18.11 6.14
N PRO A 31 6.59 -18.82 5.83
CA PRO A 31 5.28 -18.46 6.39
C PRO A 31 5.16 -18.69 7.91
N GLN A 32 5.88 -19.65 8.49
CA GLN A 32 5.84 -19.89 9.94
C GLN A 32 6.62 -18.82 10.69
N GLU A 33 7.79 -18.43 10.19
CA GLU A 33 8.55 -17.31 10.73
C GLU A 33 7.75 -16.00 10.63
N TRP A 34 7.10 -15.76 9.49
CA TRP A 34 6.23 -14.60 9.31
C TRP A 34 5.07 -14.57 10.32
N LEU A 35 4.35 -15.68 10.52
CA LEU A 35 3.28 -15.76 11.54
C LEU A 35 3.81 -15.50 12.96
N GLN A 36 5.01 -16.01 13.28
CA GLN A 36 5.67 -15.73 14.56
C GLN A 36 5.99 -14.23 14.71
N GLY A 37 6.50 -13.59 13.64
CA GLY A 37 6.73 -12.16 13.60
C GLY A 37 5.47 -11.34 13.84
N LEU A 38 4.37 -11.67 13.14
CA LEU A 38 3.07 -11.03 13.36
C LEU A 38 2.57 -11.19 14.79
N SER A 39 2.69 -12.38 15.36
CA SER A 39 2.32 -12.66 16.75
C SER A 39 3.08 -11.78 17.75
N LEU A 40 4.40 -11.66 17.58
CA LEU A 40 5.26 -10.82 18.44
C LEU A 40 4.87 -9.33 18.36
N VAL A 41 4.63 -8.82 17.16
CA VAL A 41 4.24 -7.41 16.94
C VAL A 41 2.83 -7.15 17.50
N ALA A 42 1.89 -8.06 17.29
CA ALA A 42 0.53 -7.96 17.84
C ALA A 42 0.55 -7.94 19.37
N GLN A 43 1.33 -8.81 20.02
CA GLN A 43 1.52 -8.81 21.47
C GLN A 43 2.16 -7.51 21.95
N ARG A 44 3.17 -7.01 21.25
CA ARG A 44 3.87 -5.77 21.61
C ARG A 44 2.94 -4.56 21.64
N PHE A 45 1.94 -4.53 20.75
CA PHE A 45 1.06 -3.37 20.56
C PHE A 45 -0.36 -3.52 21.11
N ARG A 46 -0.73 -4.64 21.75
CA ARG A 46 -2.07 -4.91 22.29
C ARG A 46 -2.71 -3.78 23.10
N ASN A 47 -1.92 -3.03 23.87
CA ASN A 47 -2.40 -1.93 24.71
C ASN A 47 -1.81 -0.57 24.30
N LYS A 48 -1.49 -0.41 23.00
CA LYS A 48 -0.89 0.80 22.45
C LYS A 48 -1.83 1.42 21.42
N SER A 49 -2.80 2.21 21.90
CA SER A 49 -3.84 2.86 21.07
C SER A 49 -3.30 3.77 19.96
N THR A 50 -2.03 4.16 20.00
CA THR A 50 -1.38 4.89 18.91
C THR A 50 -1.15 4.03 17.65
N VAL A 51 -0.99 2.72 17.82
CA VAL A 51 -0.92 1.73 16.73
C VAL A 51 -2.33 1.26 16.44
N VAL A 52 -2.89 1.70 15.33
CA VAL A 52 -4.30 1.45 14.98
C VAL A 52 -4.47 0.28 14.03
N GLY A 53 -3.39 -0.11 13.35
CA GLY A 53 -3.44 -1.14 12.32
C GLY A 53 -2.12 -1.89 12.20
N MET A 54 -2.22 -3.10 11.69
CA MET A 54 -1.08 -3.92 11.29
C MET A 54 -1.29 -4.38 9.85
N SER A 55 -0.40 -3.99 8.95
CA SER A 55 -0.32 -4.59 7.61
C SER A 55 0.43 -5.91 7.69
N LEU A 56 -0.14 -6.91 7.01
CA LEU A 56 0.34 -8.28 7.01
C LEU A 56 1.66 -8.46 6.28
N ARG A 57 1.80 -7.86 5.10
CA ARG A 57 2.96 -8.04 4.22
C ARG A 57 2.90 -7.04 3.08
N ASN A 58 3.99 -6.32 2.85
CA ASN A 58 4.13 -5.44 1.70
C ASN A 58 4.36 -6.23 0.39
N GLU A 59 3.70 -5.79 -0.68
CA GLU A 59 3.91 -6.18 -2.09
C GLU A 59 4.11 -7.68 -2.35
N ILE A 60 3.12 -8.51 -1.98
CA ILE A 60 3.07 -9.92 -2.36
C ILE A 60 3.04 -10.03 -3.89
N ARG A 61 3.93 -10.87 -4.45
CA ARG A 61 4.21 -10.90 -5.89
C ARG A 61 4.99 -12.15 -6.34
N GLY A 62 5.05 -12.33 -7.65
CA GLY A 62 6.03 -13.19 -8.32
C GLY A 62 5.40 -14.40 -9.02
N PHE A 63 6.20 -15.16 -9.76
CA PHE A 63 5.70 -16.20 -10.68
C PHE A 63 4.94 -17.35 -10.03
N MET A 64 5.11 -17.56 -8.73
CA MET A 64 4.43 -18.62 -7.97
C MET A 64 3.19 -18.12 -7.22
N GLU A 65 2.86 -16.83 -7.34
CA GLU A 65 1.69 -16.28 -6.67
C GLU A 65 0.40 -16.94 -7.14
N ASN A 66 -0.48 -17.24 -6.19
CA ASN A 66 -1.76 -17.84 -6.50
C ASN A 66 -2.78 -17.53 -5.38
N ALA A 67 -4.06 -17.46 -5.76
CA ALA A 67 -5.13 -17.11 -4.84
C ALA A 67 -5.34 -18.13 -3.70
N ASN A 68 -5.02 -19.42 -3.91
CA ASN A 68 -5.22 -20.45 -2.88
C ASN A 68 -4.24 -20.27 -1.72
N ASP A 69 -2.94 -20.17 -2.01
CA ASP A 69 -1.92 -19.98 -0.98
C ASP A 69 -2.01 -18.60 -0.36
N TRP A 70 -2.28 -17.56 -1.16
CA TRP A 70 -2.57 -16.22 -0.63
C TRP A 70 -3.72 -16.28 0.39
N ASN A 71 -4.88 -16.84 0.02
CA ASN A 71 -6.04 -16.92 0.90
C ASN A 71 -5.72 -17.71 2.18
N LYS A 72 -5.02 -18.85 2.05
CA LYS A 72 -4.60 -19.68 3.19
C LYS A 72 -3.73 -18.90 4.16
N TYR A 73 -2.64 -18.29 3.71
CA TYR A 73 -1.69 -17.63 4.60
C TYR A 73 -2.21 -16.31 5.14
N ILE A 74 -2.91 -15.53 4.31
CA ILE A 74 -3.58 -14.30 4.77
C ILE A 74 -4.61 -14.64 5.86
N THR A 75 -5.46 -15.65 5.65
CA THR A 75 -6.42 -16.07 6.70
C THR A 75 -5.71 -16.44 8.00
N GLN A 76 -4.57 -17.13 7.94
CA GLN A 76 -3.76 -17.44 9.12
C GLN A 76 -3.19 -16.19 9.79
N GLY A 77 -2.63 -15.25 9.02
CA GLY A 77 -2.05 -14.01 9.54
C GLY A 77 -3.10 -13.14 10.20
N VAL A 78 -4.24 -12.94 9.54
CA VAL A 78 -5.34 -12.15 10.08
C VAL A 78 -5.89 -12.75 11.37
N THR A 79 -6.14 -14.07 11.39
CA THR A 79 -6.62 -14.78 12.58
C THR A 79 -5.61 -14.68 13.73
N THR A 80 -4.32 -14.79 13.43
CA THR A 80 -3.24 -14.70 14.43
C THR A 80 -3.23 -13.33 15.11
N ILE A 81 -3.25 -12.25 14.33
CA ILE A 81 -3.27 -10.88 14.89
C ILE A 81 -4.54 -10.67 15.71
N HIS A 82 -5.71 -10.97 15.15
CA HIS A 82 -6.98 -10.69 15.80
C HIS A 82 -7.16 -11.43 17.14
N ASN A 83 -6.75 -12.70 17.21
CA ASN A 83 -6.81 -13.48 18.46
C ASN A 83 -5.91 -12.90 19.57
N ILE A 84 -4.81 -12.24 19.19
CA ILE A 84 -3.85 -11.66 20.13
C ILE A 84 -4.24 -10.22 20.49
N ASN A 85 -4.70 -9.46 19.50
CA ASN A 85 -5.02 -8.05 19.58
C ASN A 85 -6.24 -7.73 18.70
N SER A 86 -7.43 -7.89 19.26
CA SER A 86 -8.70 -7.63 18.57
C SER A 86 -8.99 -6.14 18.36
N GLU A 87 -8.22 -5.24 18.95
CA GLU A 87 -8.47 -3.80 18.88
C GLU A 87 -7.95 -3.17 17.59
N VAL A 88 -6.85 -3.69 17.04
CA VAL A 88 -6.23 -3.15 15.82
C VAL A 88 -6.97 -3.58 14.56
N LEU A 89 -6.92 -2.73 13.54
CA LEU A 89 -7.26 -3.11 12.17
C LEU A 89 -6.19 -4.07 11.63
N VAL A 90 -6.61 -5.07 10.88
CA VAL A 90 -5.71 -5.93 10.11
C VAL A 90 -5.82 -5.53 8.65
N ILE A 91 -4.70 -5.07 8.10
CA ILE A 91 -4.61 -4.54 6.75
C ILE A 91 -4.01 -5.63 5.84
N VAL A 92 -4.67 -5.88 4.72
CA VAL A 92 -4.37 -7.01 3.83
C VAL A 92 -4.03 -6.50 2.43
N SER A 93 -2.81 -6.81 2.00
CA SER A 93 -2.35 -6.59 0.64
C SER A 93 -2.91 -7.64 -0.34
N GLY A 94 -3.04 -7.24 -1.60
CA GLY A 94 -3.30 -8.10 -2.73
C GLY A 94 -2.06 -8.78 -3.30
N LEU A 95 -2.21 -9.25 -4.53
CA LEU A 95 -1.16 -9.84 -5.36
C LEU A 95 -0.58 -8.79 -6.33
N ASN A 96 0.43 -9.20 -7.10
CA ASN A 96 1.06 -8.37 -8.12
C ASN A 96 1.51 -7.01 -7.56
N TYR A 97 2.44 -7.02 -6.59
CA TYR A 97 2.98 -5.81 -5.97
C TYR A 97 1.91 -4.96 -5.28
N ASP A 98 0.93 -5.64 -4.67
CA ASP A 98 -0.24 -5.00 -4.08
C ASP A 98 -1.03 -4.12 -5.06
N ASN A 99 -0.97 -4.41 -6.37
CA ASN A 99 -1.76 -3.70 -7.38
C ASN A 99 -3.09 -4.39 -7.68
N ASP A 100 -3.31 -5.63 -7.19
CA ASP A 100 -4.45 -6.46 -7.57
C ASP A 100 -5.08 -7.26 -6.41
N LEU A 101 -6.31 -6.89 -6.05
CA LEU A 101 -7.15 -7.58 -5.06
C LEU A 101 -8.13 -8.58 -5.67
N ARG A 102 -8.12 -8.80 -7.00
CA ARG A 102 -9.08 -9.72 -7.67
C ARG A 102 -8.94 -11.17 -7.22
N CYS A 103 -7.84 -11.55 -6.59
CA CYS A 103 -7.72 -12.83 -5.88
C CYS A 103 -8.87 -13.06 -4.87
N LEU A 104 -9.46 -12.00 -4.31
CA LEU A 104 -10.66 -12.07 -3.47
C LEU A 104 -11.92 -12.53 -4.21
N LYS A 105 -12.04 -12.22 -5.51
CA LYS A 105 -13.17 -12.68 -6.35
C LYS A 105 -13.08 -14.19 -6.56
N GLU A 106 -11.85 -14.73 -6.66
CA GLU A 106 -11.59 -16.17 -6.84
C GLU A 106 -11.66 -16.95 -5.52
N LYS A 107 -11.10 -16.37 -4.46
CA LYS A 107 -10.96 -16.96 -3.13
C LYS A 107 -11.30 -15.91 -2.06
N PRO A 108 -12.60 -15.71 -1.75
CA PRO A 108 -13.02 -14.80 -0.70
C PRO A 108 -12.40 -15.20 0.64
N LEU A 109 -11.90 -14.22 1.40
CA LEU A 109 -11.45 -14.46 2.77
C LEU A 109 -12.67 -14.78 3.65
N ASN A 110 -12.68 -15.95 4.29
CA ASN A 110 -13.72 -16.31 5.23
C ASN A 110 -13.34 -15.83 6.63
N VAL A 111 -13.63 -14.57 6.91
CA VAL A 111 -13.15 -13.85 8.09
C VAL A 111 -14.28 -13.30 8.95
N GLY A 112 -15.39 -14.02 9.01
CA GLY A 112 -16.59 -13.63 9.79
C GLY A 112 -16.36 -13.47 11.29
N THR A 113 -15.18 -13.84 11.81
CA THR A 113 -14.79 -13.69 13.22
C THR A 113 -14.02 -12.40 13.54
N LEU A 114 -13.75 -11.53 12.55
CA LEU A 114 -12.88 -10.36 12.77
C LEU A 114 -13.57 -9.10 13.27
N ASP A 115 -14.85 -9.14 13.64
CA ASP A 115 -15.59 -8.00 14.21
C ASP A 115 -15.40 -6.67 13.44
N ASN A 116 -15.45 -6.71 12.11
CA ASN A 116 -15.24 -5.55 11.23
C ASN A 116 -13.85 -4.87 11.36
N LYS A 117 -12.80 -5.65 11.68
CA LYS A 117 -11.41 -5.16 11.79
C LYS A 117 -10.58 -5.33 10.51
N LEU A 118 -11.17 -5.76 9.40
CA LEU A 118 -10.45 -5.98 8.15
C LEU A 118 -10.43 -4.72 7.29
N VAL A 119 -9.26 -4.40 6.75
CA VAL A 119 -9.05 -3.35 5.73
C VAL A 119 -8.23 -3.97 4.60
N PHE A 120 -8.54 -3.65 3.35
CA PHE A 120 -7.65 -3.98 2.23
C PHE A 120 -6.78 -2.79 1.91
N GLU A 121 -5.56 -3.06 1.45
CA GLU A 121 -4.66 -2.03 0.92
C GLU A 121 -4.35 -2.23 -0.56
N VAL A 122 -3.85 -1.16 -1.17
CA VAL A 122 -3.45 -1.16 -2.58
C VAL A 122 -2.36 -0.13 -2.83
N HIS A 123 -1.38 -0.51 -3.65
CA HIS A 123 -0.32 0.35 -4.13
C HIS A 123 -0.64 0.84 -5.54
N LEU A 124 -0.32 2.10 -5.86
CA LEU A 124 -0.40 2.59 -7.24
C LEU A 124 0.65 3.66 -7.55
N TYR A 125 1.44 3.41 -8.59
CA TYR A 125 2.43 4.33 -9.13
C TYR A 125 2.25 4.54 -10.63
N SER A 126 2.90 5.57 -11.19
CA SER A 126 2.93 5.81 -12.64
C SER A 126 3.41 4.59 -13.43
N PHE A 127 4.30 3.80 -12.84
CA PHE A 127 4.91 2.61 -13.41
C PHE A 127 4.23 1.30 -13.00
N SER A 128 3.13 1.33 -12.23
CA SER A 128 2.35 0.12 -11.93
C SER A 128 1.74 -0.46 -13.21
N GLY A 129 1.91 -1.77 -13.42
CA GLY A 129 1.52 -2.46 -14.65
C GLY A 129 2.42 -2.09 -15.83
N ASP A 130 1.90 -1.29 -16.76
CA ASP A 130 2.65 -0.87 -17.96
C ASP A 130 3.70 0.22 -17.67
N SER A 131 4.64 0.37 -18.59
CA SER A 131 5.61 1.48 -18.58
C SER A 131 4.95 2.85 -18.34
N GLU A 132 5.54 3.66 -17.46
CA GLU A 132 5.06 5.01 -17.15
C GLU A 132 4.99 5.94 -18.38
N SER A 133 5.71 5.60 -19.46
CA SER A 133 5.61 6.32 -20.74
C SER A 133 4.18 6.39 -21.29
N LYS A 134 3.26 5.55 -20.82
CA LYS A 134 1.82 5.63 -21.10
C LYS A 134 1.21 7.01 -20.77
N PHE A 135 1.70 7.70 -19.74
CA PHE A 135 1.20 9.02 -19.32
C PHE A 135 1.60 10.16 -20.27
N VAL A 136 2.67 9.99 -21.04
CA VAL A 136 3.16 11.01 -21.99
C VAL A 136 2.81 10.68 -23.45
N LYS A 137 2.37 9.45 -23.74
CA LYS A 137 1.99 9.00 -25.09
C LYS A 137 0.51 9.19 -25.43
N GLN A 138 -0.33 9.46 -24.43
CA GLN A 138 -1.78 9.57 -24.58
C GLN A 138 -2.30 10.92 -24.08
N PRO A 139 -3.46 11.39 -24.56
CA PRO A 139 -4.16 12.52 -23.95
C PRO A 139 -4.40 12.26 -22.45
N LEU A 140 -4.24 13.31 -21.62
CA LEU A 140 -4.28 13.17 -20.16
C LEU A 140 -5.62 12.60 -19.67
N ASN A 141 -6.73 13.06 -20.24
CA ASN A 141 -8.08 12.58 -19.92
C ASN A 141 -8.24 11.08 -20.20
N ASP A 142 -7.69 10.59 -21.31
CA ASP A 142 -7.84 9.19 -21.71
C ASP A 142 -7.02 8.28 -20.80
N ILE A 143 -5.76 8.65 -20.51
CA ILE A 143 -4.93 7.86 -19.59
C ILE A 143 -5.45 7.93 -18.16
N CYS A 144 -5.92 9.09 -17.68
CA CYS A 144 -6.56 9.17 -16.37
C CYS A 144 -7.76 8.22 -16.28
N ALA A 145 -8.66 8.23 -17.28
CA ALA A 145 -9.82 7.35 -17.31
C ALA A 145 -9.43 5.87 -17.31
N ASN A 146 -8.44 5.49 -18.11
CA ASN A 146 -7.94 4.11 -18.17
C ASN A 146 -7.39 3.65 -16.82
N ILE A 147 -6.49 4.43 -16.21
CA ILE A 147 -5.86 4.06 -14.94
C ILE A 147 -6.88 4.00 -13.79
N MET A 148 -7.86 4.91 -13.74
CA MET A 148 -8.89 4.88 -12.69
C MET A 148 -9.88 3.73 -12.88
N ASN A 149 -10.24 3.39 -14.12
CA ASN A 149 -11.04 2.19 -14.39
C ASN A 149 -10.29 0.91 -14.01
N GLY A 150 -8.99 0.85 -14.30
CA GLY A 150 -8.10 -0.21 -13.85
C GLY A 150 -8.08 -0.34 -12.33
N PHE A 151 -7.84 0.76 -11.61
CA PHE A 151 -7.87 0.80 -10.14
C PHE A 151 -9.20 0.27 -9.56
N ILE A 152 -10.34 0.66 -10.14
CA ILE A 152 -11.65 0.18 -9.69
C ILE A 152 -11.81 -1.32 -9.94
N ASP A 153 -11.41 -1.84 -11.11
CA ASP A 153 -11.52 -3.27 -11.41
C ASP A 153 -10.63 -4.14 -10.52
N HIS A 154 -9.41 -3.67 -10.25
CA HIS A 154 -8.38 -4.42 -9.56
C HIS A 154 -8.48 -4.32 -8.04
N ALA A 155 -8.91 -3.17 -7.50
CA ALA A 155 -8.96 -2.93 -6.06
C ALA A 155 -10.26 -2.25 -5.59
N GLY A 156 -10.69 -1.18 -6.27
CA GLY A 156 -11.82 -0.36 -5.81
C GLY A 156 -13.17 -1.09 -5.71
N PHE A 157 -13.31 -2.28 -6.28
CA PHE A 157 -14.50 -3.12 -6.13
C PHE A 157 -14.76 -3.58 -4.69
N VAL A 158 -13.74 -3.64 -3.82
CA VAL A 158 -13.92 -4.10 -2.42
C VAL A 158 -14.79 -3.15 -1.59
N MET A 159 -14.88 -1.88 -1.98
CA MET A 159 -15.71 -0.88 -1.33
C MET A 159 -17.18 -0.89 -1.79
N GLN A 160 -17.55 -1.84 -2.65
CA GLN A 160 -18.87 -1.90 -3.28
C GLN A 160 -19.62 -3.17 -2.88
N GLY A 161 -20.94 -3.19 -3.13
CA GLY A 161 -21.79 -4.35 -2.87
C GLY A 161 -22.43 -4.35 -1.48
N SER A 162 -22.93 -5.51 -1.05
CA SER A 162 -23.69 -5.64 0.20
C SER A 162 -22.83 -5.66 1.46
N ASN A 163 -21.55 -6.08 1.35
CA ASN A 163 -20.60 -6.17 2.45
C ASN A 163 -19.29 -5.48 2.04
N PRO A 164 -19.27 -4.14 1.94
CA PRO A 164 -18.08 -3.40 1.53
C PRO A 164 -17.00 -3.46 2.61
N PHE A 165 -15.74 -3.44 2.19
CA PHE A 165 -14.57 -3.29 3.04
C PHE A 165 -13.91 -1.92 2.82
N PRO A 166 -13.32 -1.32 3.86
CA PRO A 166 -12.46 -0.15 3.68
C PRO A 166 -11.27 -0.50 2.78
N LEU A 167 -10.89 0.45 1.91
CA LEU A 167 -9.71 0.38 1.07
C LEU A 167 -8.77 1.52 1.44
N PHE A 168 -7.54 1.16 1.80
CA PHE A 168 -6.46 2.08 2.15
C PHE A 168 -5.45 2.13 1.00
N VAL A 169 -5.17 3.30 0.44
CA VAL A 169 -4.08 3.46 -0.53
C VAL A 169 -2.78 3.61 0.24
N SER A 170 -2.20 2.49 0.64
CA SER A 170 -1.04 2.42 1.53
C SER A 170 0.23 2.98 0.90
N GLU A 171 0.35 2.93 -0.43
CA GLU A 171 1.47 3.55 -1.13
C GLU A 171 1.13 4.11 -2.51
N PHE A 172 1.63 5.31 -2.75
CA PHE A 172 1.76 5.96 -4.05
C PHE A 172 2.82 7.05 -3.92
N GLY A 173 3.35 7.54 -5.03
CA GLY A 173 4.39 8.55 -4.96
C GLY A 173 4.80 9.13 -6.30
N TYR A 174 5.67 10.13 -6.21
CA TYR A 174 6.27 10.81 -7.35
C TYR A 174 7.57 11.50 -6.91
N ASP A 175 8.44 11.80 -7.86
CA ASP A 175 9.63 12.61 -7.69
C ASP A 175 9.25 14.02 -7.24
N GLN A 176 9.61 14.35 -6.00
CA GLN A 176 9.29 15.63 -5.37
C GLN A 176 10.01 16.82 -6.02
N ARG A 177 10.97 16.58 -6.92
CA ARG A 177 11.57 17.63 -7.75
C ARG A 177 10.68 18.04 -8.92
N GLU A 178 9.63 17.26 -9.20
CA GLU A 178 8.68 17.45 -10.30
C GLU A 178 9.33 17.46 -11.69
N VAL A 179 10.44 16.72 -11.87
CA VAL A 179 11.15 16.64 -13.15
C VAL A 179 10.68 15.50 -14.06
N ASN A 180 9.83 14.59 -13.55
CA ASN A 180 9.25 13.50 -14.32
C ASN A 180 7.81 13.83 -14.77
N ASP A 181 7.63 14.10 -16.07
CA ASP A 181 6.33 14.44 -16.66
C ASP A 181 5.29 13.32 -16.52
N ALA A 182 5.69 12.05 -16.59
CA ALA A 182 4.77 10.93 -16.46
C ALA A 182 4.20 10.85 -15.04
N GLU A 183 5.05 10.95 -14.03
CA GLU A 183 4.66 10.97 -12.62
C GLU A 183 3.81 12.21 -12.28
N ASN A 184 4.19 13.40 -12.77
CA ASN A 184 3.41 14.62 -12.57
C ASN A 184 1.98 14.52 -13.13
N ARG A 185 1.83 13.88 -14.31
CA ARG A 185 0.53 13.60 -14.93
C ARG A 185 -0.26 12.55 -14.16
N PHE A 186 0.40 11.47 -13.71
CA PHE A 186 -0.20 10.47 -12.84
C PHE A 186 -0.77 11.11 -11.57
N MET A 187 0.01 11.93 -10.88
CA MET A 187 -0.42 12.60 -9.65
C MET A 187 -1.66 13.47 -9.88
N SER A 188 -1.73 14.18 -11.01
CA SER A 188 -2.91 15.00 -11.36
C SER A 188 -4.20 14.17 -11.47
N CYS A 189 -4.12 12.95 -12.01
CA CYS A 189 -5.26 12.03 -12.09
C CYS A 189 -5.58 11.43 -10.71
N PHE A 190 -4.56 10.90 -10.03
CA PHE A 190 -4.78 10.02 -8.90
C PHE A 190 -5.17 10.79 -7.64
N THR A 191 -4.57 11.95 -7.36
CA THR A 191 -5.00 12.78 -6.22
C THR A 191 -6.42 13.30 -6.39
N ALA A 192 -6.85 13.58 -7.63
CA ALA A 192 -8.24 13.93 -7.89
C ALA A 192 -9.19 12.76 -7.60
N HIS A 193 -8.79 11.53 -7.90
CA HIS A 193 -9.58 10.34 -7.59
C HIS A 193 -9.64 10.05 -6.08
N LEU A 194 -8.49 10.08 -5.39
CA LEU A 194 -8.43 9.91 -3.94
C LEU A 194 -9.34 10.92 -3.23
N ALA A 195 -9.29 12.19 -3.64
CA ALA A 195 -10.16 13.24 -3.13
C ALA A 195 -11.63 12.96 -3.45
N LEU A 196 -11.95 12.64 -4.71
CA LEU A 196 -13.32 12.38 -5.14
C LEU A 196 -13.96 11.19 -4.41
N ARG A 197 -13.16 10.20 -4.00
CA ARG A 197 -13.61 8.98 -3.31
C ARG A 197 -13.40 9.02 -1.80
N ASP A 198 -12.79 10.08 -1.27
CA ASP A 198 -12.46 10.23 0.14
C ASP A 198 -11.69 9.02 0.71
N LEU A 199 -10.72 8.54 -0.07
CA LEU A 199 -9.92 7.37 0.30
C LEU A 199 -8.85 7.76 1.31
N ASP A 200 -8.66 6.93 2.33
CA ASP A 200 -7.48 7.02 3.19
C ASP A 200 -6.22 6.64 2.41
N TRP A 201 -5.11 7.32 2.70
CA TRP A 201 -3.89 7.20 1.91
C TRP A 201 -2.61 7.41 2.73
N ALA A 202 -1.50 6.82 2.26
CA ALA A 202 -0.16 7.09 2.73
C ALA A 202 0.78 7.31 1.53
N LEU A 203 1.58 8.38 1.61
CA LEU A 203 2.48 8.80 0.55
C LEU A 203 3.86 8.16 0.76
N TRP A 204 4.39 7.51 -0.29
CA TRP A 204 5.78 7.16 -0.40
C TRP A 204 6.58 8.36 -0.99
N ALA A 205 7.43 9.03 -0.22
CA ALA A 205 7.74 8.76 1.19
C ALA A 205 8.11 10.02 1.97
N TRP A 206 8.17 9.92 3.31
CA TRP A 206 8.54 11.05 4.16
C TRP A 206 10.04 11.33 4.17
N GLN A 207 10.88 10.27 4.19
CA GLN A 207 12.33 10.39 4.37
C GLN A 207 13.02 11.21 3.28
N GLY A 208 14.04 11.99 3.66
CA GLY A 208 14.84 12.77 2.70
C GLY A 208 16.05 12.03 2.11
N SER A 209 16.60 11.08 2.86
CA SER A 209 17.77 10.29 2.48
C SER A 209 17.79 8.93 3.20
N TYR A 210 18.66 8.03 2.76
CA TYR A 210 18.87 6.70 3.36
C TYR A 210 20.12 6.70 4.21
N TYR A 211 20.14 5.98 5.33
CA TYR A 211 21.42 5.71 6.00
C TYR A 211 22.39 4.96 5.08
N PHE A 212 21.88 3.93 4.39
CA PHE A 212 22.59 3.18 3.37
C PHE A 212 21.60 2.58 2.37
N ARG A 213 21.91 2.67 1.07
CA ARG A 213 21.11 2.06 0.00
C ARG A 213 22.02 1.66 -1.14
N GLU A 214 21.92 0.40 -1.56
CA GLU A 214 22.56 -0.13 -2.78
C GLU A 214 24.06 0.19 -2.91
N GLY A 215 24.81 0.11 -1.81
CA GLY A 215 26.25 0.36 -1.81
C GLY A 215 26.64 1.82 -1.57
N GLN A 216 25.68 2.73 -1.42
CA GLN A 216 25.92 4.15 -1.16
C GLN A 216 25.44 4.52 0.25
N ALA A 217 26.28 5.26 0.98
CA ALA A 217 25.91 5.90 2.24
C ALA A 217 25.22 7.23 1.95
N GLU A 218 24.15 7.53 2.68
CA GLU A 218 23.45 8.82 2.61
C GLU A 218 22.93 9.26 1.21
N PRO A 219 22.51 8.37 0.29
CA PRO A 219 21.92 8.82 -0.95
C PRO A 219 20.58 9.51 -0.67
N GLY A 220 20.31 10.61 -1.39
CA GLY A 220 19.04 11.32 -1.30
C GLY A 220 17.88 10.51 -1.89
N GLU A 221 16.69 10.65 -1.31
CA GLU A 221 15.45 10.05 -1.82
C GLU A 221 14.67 11.09 -2.64
N SER A 222 14.57 10.93 -3.95
CA SER A 222 13.85 11.86 -4.82
C SER A 222 12.34 11.91 -4.54
N PHE A 223 11.72 10.79 -4.14
CA PHE A 223 10.31 10.68 -3.77
C PHE A 223 10.04 11.21 -2.35
N GLY A 224 11.10 11.51 -1.61
CA GLY A 224 11.08 11.98 -0.23
C GLY A 224 10.51 13.39 -0.08
N VAL A 225 9.52 13.58 0.79
CA VAL A 225 8.94 14.88 1.13
C VAL A 225 10.01 15.82 1.69
N LEU A 226 10.89 15.31 2.54
CA LEU A 226 11.99 16.09 3.11
C LEU A 226 13.19 16.20 2.14
N ASP A 227 13.97 17.26 2.28
CA ASP A 227 15.29 17.37 1.66
C ASP A 227 16.29 16.38 2.26
N SER A 228 17.40 16.11 1.56
CA SER A 228 18.37 15.09 1.99
C SER A 228 19.00 15.37 3.37
N ASN A 229 18.93 16.63 3.82
CA ASN A 229 19.42 17.07 5.12
C ASN A 229 18.37 17.02 6.23
N TRP A 230 17.12 16.63 5.93
CA TRP A 230 16.01 16.54 6.88
C TRP A 230 15.65 17.88 7.55
N THR A 231 15.89 19.00 6.86
CA THR A 231 15.69 20.35 7.39
C THR A 231 14.41 21.02 6.89
N GLN A 232 13.94 20.66 5.69
CA GLN A 232 12.79 21.32 5.07
C GLN A 232 12.06 20.40 4.10
N VAL A 233 10.82 20.78 3.78
CA VAL A 233 10.08 20.16 2.67
C VAL A 233 10.79 20.48 1.35
N LYS A 234 11.10 19.45 0.57
CA LYS A 234 11.84 19.54 -0.70
C LYS A 234 11.01 20.22 -1.79
N ASN A 235 9.75 19.83 -1.92
CA ASN A 235 8.85 20.38 -2.93
C ASN A 235 8.09 21.61 -2.39
N PRO A 236 8.34 22.83 -2.92
CA PRO A 236 7.61 24.03 -2.48
C PRO A 236 6.10 23.97 -2.79
N ASN A 237 5.67 23.13 -3.74
CA ASN A 237 4.27 22.94 -4.10
C ASN A 237 3.58 21.82 -3.30
N PHE A 238 4.29 21.11 -2.41
CA PHE A 238 3.78 19.93 -1.70
C PHE A 238 2.43 20.20 -1.03
N ALA A 239 2.38 21.20 -0.15
CA ALA A 239 1.16 21.52 0.60
C ALA A 239 -0.03 21.85 -0.33
N LYS A 240 0.23 22.54 -1.45
CA LYS A 240 -0.80 22.88 -2.43
C LYS A 240 -1.34 21.66 -3.17
N LYS A 241 -0.48 20.69 -3.53
CA LYS A 241 -0.91 19.45 -4.22
C LYS A 241 -1.79 18.57 -3.34
N PHE A 242 -1.51 18.51 -2.04
CA PHE A 242 -2.25 17.66 -1.09
C PHE A 242 -3.39 18.39 -0.36
N GLN A 243 -3.57 19.69 -0.58
CA GLN A 243 -4.59 20.49 0.12
C GLN A 243 -6.00 19.87 0.03
N LEU A 244 -6.37 19.40 -1.16
CA LEU A 244 -7.68 18.80 -1.39
C LEU A 244 -7.84 17.45 -0.64
N LEU A 245 -6.76 16.67 -0.55
CA LEU A 245 -6.73 15.37 0.14
C LEU A 245 -6.76 15.49 1.66
N GLN A 246 -6.45 16.65 2.20
CA GLN A 246 -6.52 16.94 3.64
C GLN A 246 -7.92 17.40 4.07
N THR A 247 -8.82 17.63 3.11
CA THR A 247 -10.21 18.01 3.38
C THR A 247 -11.08 16.77 3.18
N MET A 248 -11.87 16.41 4.18
CA MET A 248 -12.90 15.37 4.02
C MET A 248 -13.94 15.87 3.03
N LEU A 249 -14.08 15.20 1.87
CA LEU A 249 -14.96 15.65 0.80
C LEU A 249 -16.27 14.86 0.73
N GLN A 250 -16.27 13.64 1.24
CA GLN A 250 -17.48 12.83 1.39
C GLN A 250 -17.82 12.67 2.87
N GLY A 251 -19.08 12.90 3.26
CA GLY A 251 -19.52 12.72 4.65
C GLY A 251 -19.63 11.24 5.04
N ASN A 252 -19.85 10.96 6.34
CA ASN A 252 -20.02 9.61 6.89
C ASN A 252 -21.02 8.76 6.09
N TYR A 253 -20.52 7.93 5.16
CA TYR A 253 -21.29 6.84 4.57
C TYR A 253 -21.22 5.62 5.49
N ILE A 254 -21.85 5.74 6.66
CA ILE A 254 -22.23 4.59 7.48
C ILE A 254 -23.64 4.88 7.99
N ASN A 255 -24.63 4.27 7.33
CA ASN A 255 -25.96 4.00 7.87
C ASN A 255 -26.13 2.48 7.91
#